data_AF-A0A163X3I1-F1
#
_entry.id   AF-A0A163X3I1-F1
#
_cell.length_a   1.000
_cell.length_b   1.000
_cell.length_c   1.000
_cell.angle_alpha   90.00
_cell.angle_beta   90.00
_cell.angle_gamma   90.00
#
_symmetry.space_group_name_H-M   'P 1'
#
loop_
_entity.id
_entity.type
_entity.pdbx_description
1 polymer ?
#
loop_
_entity_poly.entity_id
_entity_poly.type
_entity_poly.pdbx_seq_one_letter_code
_entity_poly.pdbx_strand_id
1 'polypeptide(L)'
;MIAVGLPAAALVMPAGPSATGATDPCAASEVARTIGLVAKQTGDYLDSHPETNQAVTAALQQPAGPESLGSLASLKGYFERNPKAAGDLQSLAHPLTNLSTQCKLPVTFPQALNLAQAAQAAQGAAGLPGLPPAAGAPAGTQPPAGTQPPAAGGPVRGR
;
A
#
# COMPACT_ATOMS: atom_id res chain seq x y z
N MET A 1 39.95 -28.69 22.17
CA MET A 1 38.77 -29.56 22.36
C MET A 1 37.99 -28.97 23.52
N ILE A 2 36.95 -28.16 23.31
CA ILE A 2 35.56 -28.60 23.08
C ILE A 2 34.86 -27.58 22.16
N ALA A 3 34.24 -28.07 21.10
CA ALA A 3 33.44 -27.32 20.15
C ALA A 3 32.00 -27.18 20.68
N VAL A 4 31.49 -25.95 20.76
CA VAL A 4 30.06 -25.67 20.94
C VAL A 4 29.53 -25.21 19.60
N GLY A 5 28.81 -26.12 18.91
CA GLY A 5 28.12 -25.82 17.67
C GLY A 5 26.85 -25.02 17.95
N LEU A 6 26.73 -23.83 17.36
CA LEU A 6 25.44 -23.16 17.23
C LEU A 6 24.58 -23.97 16.24
N PRO A 7 23.33 -24.33 16.58
CA PRO A 7 22.39 -24.74 15.57
C PRO A 7 22.08 -23.49 14.75
N ALA A 8 22.68 -23.40 13.55
CA ALA A 8 22.25 -22.45 12.54
C ALA A 8 20.79 -22.79 12.21
N ALA A 9 19.85 -21.99 12.74
CA ALA A 9 18.49 -21.96 12.24
C ALA A 9 18.56 -21.47 10.80
N ALA A 10 18.66 -22.42 9.86
CA ALA A 10 18.44 -22.17 8.46
C ALA A 10 16.98 -21.72 8.32
N LEU A 11 16.77 -20.41 8.34
CA LEU A 11 15.58 -19.80 7.76
C LEU A 11 15.56 -20.27 6.30
N VAL A 12 14.82 -21.35 6.04
CA VAL A 12 14.40 -21.72 4.69
C VAL A 12 13.48 -20.59 4.24
N MET A 13 14.10 -19.54 3.73
CA MET A 13 13.44 -18.66 2.78
C MET A 13 13.05 -19.56 1.61
N PRO A 14 11.76 -19.65 1.22
CA PRO A 14 11.44 -20.26 -0.05
C PRO A 14 12.26 -19.50 -1.10
N ALA A 15 13.23 -20.19 -1.69
CA ALA A 15 13.97 -19.70 -2.83
C ALA A 15 12.94 -19.48 -3.94
N GLY A 16 12.45 -18.23 -4.04
CA GLY A 16 11.76 -17.77 -5.22
C GLY A 16 12.64 -18.04 -6.44
N PRO A 17 12.04 -18.27 -7.62
CA PRO A 17 12.78 -18.65 -8.83
C PRO A 17 14.00 -17.76 -9.02
N SER A 18 15.17 -18.40 -9.03
CA SER A 18 16.46 -17.76 -9.23
C SER A 18 16.44 -17.04 -10.57
N ALA A 19 16.86 -15.77 -10.55
CA ALA A 19 17.00 -14.91 -11.71
C ALA A 19 17.79 -15.61 -12.83
N THR A 20 17.06 -16.12 -13.82
CA THR A 20 17.57 -16.36 -15.17
C THR A 20 17.03 -15.21 -16.03
N GLY A 21 17.88 -14.59 -16.84
CA GLY A 21 17.68 -13.30 -17.50
C GLY A 21 16.59 -13.21 -18.58
N ALA A 22 15.42 -13.80 -18.34
CA ALA A 22 14.18 -13.42 -19.00
C ALA A 22 13.36 -12.61 -17.99
N THR A 23 13.04 -11.36 -18.33
CA THR A 23 12.06 -10.58 -17.57
C THR A 23 10.73 -11.32 -17.71
N ASP A 24 10.30 -12.00 -16.65
CA ASP A 24 8.96 -12.59 -16.64
C ASP A 24 7.95 -11.43 -16.77
N PRO A 25 7.16 -11.38 -17.86
CA PRO A 25 6.24 -10.26 -18.09
C PRO A 25 5.17 -10.17 -16.99
N CYS A 26 4.99 -11.25 -16.22
CA CYS A 26 4.04 -11.35 -15.13
C CYS A 26 4.67 -11.13 -13.75
N ALA A 27 5.97 -10.83 -13.69
CA ALA A 27 6.63 -10.45 -12.46
C ALA A 27 5.99 -9.17 -11.91
N ALA A 28 5.85 -9.09 -10.59
CA ALA A 28 5.28 -7.93 -9.91
C ALA A 28 5.96 -6.61 -10.31
N SER A 29 7.27 -6.64 -10.60
CA SER A 29 8.02 -5.48 -11.09
C SER A 29 7.58 -4.99 -12.48
N GLU A 30 7.27 -5.90 -13.41
CA GLU A 30 6.78 -5.53 -14.75
C GLU A 30 5.33 -5.07 -14.71
N VAL A 31 4.51 -5.69 -13.85
CA VAL A 31 3.15 -5.21 -13.57
C VAL A 31 3.19 -3.79 -13.00
N ALA A 32 4.05 -3.53 -12.02
CA ALA A 32 4.23 -2.20 -11.44
C ALA A 32 4.74 -1.18 -12.47
N ARG A 33 5.69 -1.55 -13.33
CA ARG A 33 6.17 -0.69 -14.45
C ARG A 33 5.04 -0.35 -15.41
N THR A 34 4.21 -1.33 -15.76
CA THR A 34 3.05 -1.13 -16.64
C THR A 34 2.01 -0.21 -16.00
N ILE A 35 1.67 -0.42 -14.73
CA ILE A 35 0.77 0.46 -13.97
C ILE A 35 1.34 1.88 -13.94
N GLY A 36 2.64 2.03 -13.66
CA GLY A 36 3.31 3.33 -13.63
C GLY A 36 3.27 4.05 -14.98
N LEU A 37 3.47 3.32 -16.08
CA LEU A 37 3.36 3.87 -17.43
C LEU A 37 1.92 4.34 -17.73
N VAL A 38 0.92 3.49 -17.47
CA VAL A 38 -0.50 3.83 -17.68
C VAL A 38 -0.91 5.03 -16.84
N ALA A 39 -0.51 5.07 -15.56
CA ALA A 39 -0.77 6.19 -14.67
C ALA A 39 -0.11 7.48 -15.16
N LYS A 40 1.13 7.42 -15.62
CA LYS A 40 1.82 8.57 -16.23
C LYS A 40 1.06 9.08 -17.46
N GLN A 41 0.75 8.19 -18.40
CA GLN A 41 0.04 8.57 -19.63
C GLN A 41 -1.35 9.13 -19.34
N THR A 42 -2.04 8.58 -18.34
CA THR A 42 -3.31 9.11 -17.86
C THR A 42 -3.12 10.51 -17.27
N GLY A 43 -2.08 10.74 -16.48
CA GLY A 43 -1.72 12.07 -15.99
C GLY A 43 -1.46 13.08 -17.12
N ASP A 44 -0.64 12.71 -18.09
CA ASP A 44 -0.33 13.55 -19.27
C ASP A 44 -1.61 13.85 -20.10
N TYR A 45 -2.51 12.87 -20.23
CA TYR A 45 -3.81 13.05 -20.87
C TYR A 45 -4.71 14.02 -20.10
N LEU A 46 -4.84 13.84 -18.77
CA LEU A 46 -5.67 14.71 -17.94
C LEU A 46 -5.13 16.15 -17.92
N ASP A 47 -3.80 16.35 -17.90
CA ASP A 47 -3.20 17.69 -17.98
C ASP A 47 -3.58 18.43 -19.26
N SER A 48 -3.57 17.71 -20.39
CA SER A 48 -4.01 18.24 -21.70
C SER A 48 -5.55 18.33 -21.85
N HIS A 49 -6.32 17.77 -20.92
CA HIS A 49 -7.79 17.74 -20.93
C HIS A 49 -8.36 18.29 -19.61
N PRO A 50 -8.31 19.62 -19.39
CA PRO A 50 -8.66 20.23 -18.10
C PRO A 50 -10.10 19.97 -17.66
N GLU A 51 -11.04 19.85 -18.60
CA GLU A 51 -12.43 19.50 -18.29
C GLU A 51 -12.55 18.08 -17.72
N THR A 52 -11.89 17.10 -18.36
CA THR A 52 -11.87 15.72 -17.87
C THR A 52 -11.12 15.61 -16.54
N ASN A 53 -10.02 16.34 -16.39
CA ASN A 53 -9.26 16.40 -15.15
C ASN A 53 -10.10 16.94 -13.98
N GLN A 54 -10.86 18.01 -14.20
CA GLN A 54 -11.80 18.55 -13.20
C GLN A 54 -12.84 17.50 -12.81
N ALA A 55 -13.46 16.82 -13.79
CA ALA A 55 -14.49 15.80 -13.51
C ALA A 55 -13.94 14.62 -12.71
N VAL A 56 -12.77 14.10 -13.09
CA VAL A 56 -12.10 13.00 -12.38
C VAL A 56 -11.67 13.45 -10.98
N THR A 57 -11.07 14.64 -10.86
CA THR A 57 -10.65 15.21 -9.58
C THR A 57 -11.82 15.40 -8.63
N ALA A 58 -12.96 15.92 -9.11
CA ALA A 58 -14.17 16.08 -8.31
C ALA A 58 -14.70 14.73 -7.81
N ALA A 59 -14.64 13.68 -8.65
CA ALA A 59 -15.02 12.34 -8.24
C ALA A 59 -14.09 11.75 -7.17
N LEU A 60 -12.78 12.05 -7.24
CA LEU A 60 -11.77 11.62 -6.27
C LEU A 60 -11.87 12.35 -4.92
N GLN A 61 -12.33 13.60 -4.90
CA GLN A 61 -12.54 14.35 -3.66
C GLN A 61 -13.74 13.87 -2.85
N GLN A 62 -14.60 13.02 -3.44
CA GLN A 62 -15.73 12.47 -2.71
C GLN A 62 -15.25 11.48 -1.65
N PRO A 63 -15.80 11.54 -0.42
CA PRO A 63 -15.45 10.59 0.65
C PRO A 63 -15.62 9.14 0.18
N ALA A 64 -14.68 8.28 0.56
CA ALA A 64 -14.83 6.84 0.40
C ALA A 64 -16.00 6.37 1.29
N GLY A 65 -17.01 5.73 0.69
CA GLY A 65 -18.22 5.29 1.40
C GLY A 65 -19.40 5.04 0.46
N PRO A 66 -20.61 4.82 0.98
CA PRO A 66 -21.81 4.64 0.14
C PRO A 66 -22.08 5.83 -0.80
N GLU A 67 -21.63 7.04 -0.43
CA GLU A 67 -21.65 8.25 -1.27
C GLU A 67 -20.77 8.15 -2.53
N SER A 68 -19.73 7.30 -2.54
CA SER A 68 -18.86 7.10 -3.70
C SER A 68 -19.58 6.50 -4.91
N LEU A 69 -20.74 5.87 -4.70
CA LEU A 69 -21.59 5.40 -5.80
C LEU A 69 -22.17 6.58 -6.61
N GLY A 70 -22.48 7.70 -5.94
CA GLY A 70 -22.94 8.93 -6.59
C GLY A 70 -21.84 9.63 -7.39
N SER A 71 -20.58 9.56 -6.92
CA SER A 71 -19.43 10.11 -7.65
C SER A 71 -19.13 9.30 -8.92
N LEU A 72 -19.20 7.97 -8.84
CA LEU A 72 -19.09 7.09 -9.99
C LEU A 72 -20.23 7.29 -10.99
N ALA A 73 -21.47 7.50 -10.53
CA ALA A 73 -22.61 7.81 -11.40
C ALA A 73 -22.43 9.16 -12.13
N SER A 74 -21.92 10.17 -11.43
CA SER A 74 -21.62 11.49 -12.03
C SER A 74 -20.51 11.39 -13.07
N LEU A 75 -19.44 10.65 -12.76
CA LEU A 75 -18.33 10.40 -13.68
C LEU A 75 -18.78 9.58 -14.89
N LYS A 76 -19.64 8.58 -14.69
CA LYS A 76 -20.26 7.81 -15.78
C LYS A 76 -21.08 8.73 -16.69
N GLY A 77 -21.93 9.58 -16.13
CA GLY A 77 -22.70 10.55 -16.92
C GLY A 77 -21.79 11.53 -17.67
N TYR A 78 -20.63 11.90 -17.12
CA TYR A 78 -19.64 12.71 -17.84
C TYR A 78 -19.12 12.00 -19.08
N PHE A 79 -18.70 10.74 -18.96
CA PHE A 79 -18.18 9.96 -20.08
C PHE A 79 -19.22 9.64 -21.16
N GLU A 80 -20.50 9.53 -20.81
CA GLU A 80 -21.59 9.38 -21.79
C GLU A 80 -21.75 10.62 -22.68
N ARG A 81 -21.47 11.82 -22.14
CA ARG A 81 -21.44 13.08 -22.89
C ARG A 81 -20.10 13.33 -23.58
N ASN A 82 -19.04 12.66 -23.11
CA ASN A 82 -17.68 12.77 -23.61
C ASN A 82 -17.14 11.40 -24.07
N PRO A 83 -17.73 10.78 -25.11
CA PRO A 83 -17.36 9.42 -25.53
C PRO A 83 -15.92 9.33 -26.05
N LYS A 84 -15.37 10.44 -26.55
CA LYS A 84 -13.96 10.51 -26.95
C LYS A 84 -13.04 10.35 -25.75
N ALA A 85 -13.28 11.09 -24.67
CA ALA A 85 -12.49 10.99 -23.45
C ALA A 85 -12.59 9.61 -22.79
N ALA A 86 -13.78 8.99 -22.85
CA ALA A 86 -13.95 7.62 -22.40
C ALA A 86 -13.09 6.63 -23.22
N GLY A 87 -13.09 6.77 -24.54
CA GLY A 87 -12.30 5.93 -25.44
C GLY A 87 -10.79 6.12 -25.29
N ASP A 88 -10.33 7.37 -25.12
CA ASP A 88 -8.93 7.68 -24.87
C ASP A 88 -8.45 7.05 -23.54
N LEU A 89 -9.16 7.30 -22.43
CA LEU A 89 -8.81 6.70 -21.13
C LEU A 89 -8.90 5.17 -21.14
N GLN A 90 -9.86 4.59 -21.84
CA GLN A 90 -9.95 3.13 -22.01
C GLN A 90 -8.76 2.58 -22.80
N SER A 91 -8.32 3.29 -23.84
CA SER A 91 -7.13 2.92 -24.63
C SER A 91 -5.86 3.01 -23.79
N LEU A 92 -5.75 4.02 -22.92
CA LEU A 92 -4.64 4.14 -21.97
C LEU A 92 -4.60 3.00 -20.95
N ALA A 93 -5.76 2.46 -20.54
CA ALA A 93 -5.83 1.31 -19.64
C ALA A 93 -5.53 -0.04 -20.32
N HIS A 94 -5.53 -0.10 -21.65
CA HIS A 94 -5.37 -1.33 -22.42
C HIS A 94 -4.10 -2.15 -22.09
N PRO A 95 -2.91 -1.54 -21.85
CA PRO A 95 -1.71 -2.28 -21.46
C PRO A 95 -1.91 -3.06 -20.16
N LEU A 96 -2.62 -2.47 -19.19
CA LEU A 96 -2.90 -3.11 -17.91
C LEU A 96 -3.91 -4.27 -18.07
N THR A 97 -4.95 -4.09 -18.89
CA THR A 97 -5.94 -5.14 -19.19
C THR A 97 -5.31 -6.32 -19.95
N ASN A 98 -4.45 -6.04 -20.93
CA ASN A 98 -3.69 -7.07 -21.64
C ASN A 98 -2.82 -7.86 -20.68
N LEU A 99 -2.09 -7.18 -19.79
CA LEU A 99 -1.21 -7.84 -18.82
C LEU A 99 -2.00 -8.70 -17.83
N SER A 100 -3.13 -8.19 -17.32
CA SER A 100 -4.03 -8.94 -16.44
C SER A 100 -4.52 -10.25 -17.09
N THR A 101 -4.90 -10.17 -18.38
CA THR A 101 -5.37 -11.32 -19.17
C THR A 101 -4.24 -12.29 -19.47
N GLN A 102 -3.08 -11.78 -19.91
CA GLN A 102 -1.91 -12.57 -20.29
C GLN A 102 -1.33 -13.33 -19.09
N CYS A 103 -1.30 -12.69 -17.93
CA CYS A 103 -0.73 -13.26 -16.73
C CYS A 103 -1.74 -14.04 -15.87
N LYS A 104 -3.01 -14.11 -16.30
CA LYS A 104 -4.12 -14.72 -15.53
C LYS A 104 -4.15 -14.27 -14.07
N LEU A 105 -3.78 -13.02 -13.79
CA LEU A 105 -3.76 -12.51 -12.42
C LEU A 105 -5.22 -12.34 -11.96
N PRO A 106 -5.70 -13.07 -10.93
CA PRO A 106 -6.96 -12.76 -10.28
C PRO A 106 -6.73 -11.56 -9.33
N VAL A 107 -6.24 -10.44 -9.88
CA VAL A 107 -6.03 -9.19 -9.16
C VAL A 107 -7.01 -8.18 -9.70
N THR A 108 -8.18 -8.15 -9.10
CA THR A 108 -9.14 -7.07 -9.23
C THR A 108 -8.71 -5.93 -8.32
N PHE A 109 -9.09 -4.70 -8.68
CA PHE A 109 -8.83 -3.52 -7.87
C PHE A 109 -9.23 -3.69 -6.38
N PRO A 110 -10.38 -4.32 -6.04
CA PRO A 110 -10.72 -4.65 -4.65
C PRO A 110 -9.74 -5.61 -3.97
N GLN A 111 -9.22 -6.61 -4.68
CA GLN A 111 -8.25 -7.57 -4.13
C GLN A 111 -6.90 -6.90 -3.87
N ALA A 112 -6.47 -5.99 -4.74
CA ALA A 112 -5.27 -5.18 -4.52
C ALA A 112 -5.43 -4.27 -3.29
N LEU A 113 -6.61 -3.65 -3.12
CA LEU A 113 -6.93 -2.85 -1.94
C LEU A 113 -6.89 -3.68 -0.66
N ASN A 114 -7.42 -4.91 -0.68
CA ASN A 114 -7.36 -5.83 0.45
C ASN A 114 -5.92 -6.25 0.80
N LEU A 115 -5.06 -6.46 -0.20
CA LEU A 115 -3.65 -6.77 0.03
C LEU A 115 -2.90 -5.57 0.64
N ALA A 116 -3.20 -4.35 0.19
CA ALA A 116 -2.66 -3.13 0.79
C ALA A 116 -3.09 -2.99 2.26
N GLN A 117 -4.37 -3.24 2.57
CA GLN A 117 -4.88 -3.26 3.94
C GLN A 117 -4.19 -4.34 4.79
N ALA A 118 -3.93 -5.52 4.23
CA ALA A 118 -3.18 -6.59 4.91
C ALA A 118 -1.72 -6.21 5.16
N ALA A 119 -1.06 -5.53 4.21
CA ALA A 119 0.30 -5.03 4.39
C ALA A 119 0.37 -3.92 5.45
N GLN A 120 -0.61 -3.01 5.47
CA GLN A 120 -0.75 -1.98 6.51
C GLN A 120 -1.01 -2.60 7.88
N ALA A 121 -1.80 -3.68 7.96
CA ALA A 121 -2.01 -4.43 9.19
C ALA A 121 -0.73 -5.14 9.67
N ALA A 122 0.09 -5.67 8.76
CA ALA A 122 1.39 -6.26 9.09
C ALA A 122 2.38 -5.20 9.61
N GLN A 123 2.33 -3.98 9.08
CA GLN A 123 3.13 -2.84 9.56
C GLN A 123 2.63 -2.31 10.92
N GLY A 124 1.32 -2.40 11.20
CA GLY A 124 0.74 -2.08 12.51
C GLY A 124 1.16 -3.04 13.63
N ALA A 125 1.48 -4.30 13.29
CA ALA A 125 2.01 -5.28 14.24
C ALA A 125 3.54 -5.21 14.41
N ALA A 126 4.26 -4.62 13.46
CA ALA A 126 5.72 -4.45 13.51
C ALA A 126 6.17 -3.15 14.22
N GLY A 127 5.22 -2.34 14.70
CA GLY A 127 5.47 -1.01 15.26
C GLY A 127 5.86 -0.95 16.75
N LEU A 128 5.91 -2.07 17.49
CA LEU A 128 6.39 -2.07 18.88
C LEU A 128 7.14 -3.38 19.21
N PRO A 129 8.49 -3.37 19.22
CA PRO A 129 9.27 -4.42 19.85
C PRO A 129 9.06 -4.36 21.38
N GLY A 130 8.37 -5.37 21.93
CA GLY A 130 8.53 -5.71 23.35
C GLY A 130 7.33 -5.56 24.29
N LEU A 131 6.10 -5.91 23.90
CA LEU A 131 5.07 -6.27 24.90
C LEU A 131 4.57 -7.70 24.68
N PRO A 132 4.60 -8.58 25.71
CA PRO A 132 3.97 -9.89 25.64
C PRO A 132 2.44 -9.74 25.51
N PRO A 133 1.76 -10.72 24.88
CA PRO A 133 0.30 -10.69 24.79
C PRO A 133 -0.32 -10.69 26.19
N ALA A 134 -1.18 -9.72 26.46
CA ALA A 134 -1.98 -9.66 27.68
C ALA A 134 -3.01 -10.80 27.66
N ALA A 135 -2.59 -11.96 28.15
CA ALA A 135 -3.51 -12.98 28.64
C ALA A 135 -4.04 -12.55 30.00
N GLY A 136 -5.34 -12.79 30.22
CA GLY A 136 -6.16 -12.24 31.29
C GLY A 136 -5.57 -12.22 32.71
N ALA A 137 -6.01 -11.21 33.46
CA ALA A 137 -5.79 -11.09 34.90
C ALA A 137 -6.17 -12.38 35.66
N PRO A 138 -5.49 -12.65 36.79
CA PRO A 138 -6.20 -12.43 38.04
C PRO A 138 -5.42 -11.56 39.04
N ALA A 139 -6.19 -11.01 39.97
CA ALA A 139 -5.78 -10.13 41.05
C ALA A 139 -4.67 -10.71 41.94
N GLY A 140 -3.77 -9.85 42.42
CA GLY A 140 -2.94 -10.16 43.58
C GLY A 140 -1.60 -9.42 43.65
N THR A 141 -1.47 -8.61 44.70
CA THR A 141 -0.23 -8.20 45.40
C THR A 141 0.79 -7.30 44.70
N GLN A 142 0.75 -6.01 45.08
CA GLN A 142 1.85 -5.03 44.97
C GLN A 142 3.10 -5.48 45.75
N PRO A 143 4.31 -5.10 45.29
CA PRO A 143 5.31 -4.50 46.21
C PRO A 143 6.22 -3.44 45.51
N PRO A 144 7.25 -2.87 46.18
CA PRO A 144 7.18 -1.64 46.97
C PRO A 144 7.88 -0.43 46.30
N ALA A 145 7.69 0.74 46.92
CA ALA A 145 8.27 2.03 46.57
C ALA A 145 9.81 2.12 46.70
N GLY A 146 10.40 3.03 45.92
CA GLY A 146 11.81 3.50 45.98
C GLY A 146 12.50 3.33 44.62
N THR A 147 13.19 4.30 44.00
CA THR A 147 13.72 5.61 44.40
C THR A 147 14.05 6.34 43.09
N GLN A 148 13.60 7.59 42.91
CA GLN A 148 13.95 8.43 41.74
C GLN A 148 15.35 9.04 41.89
N PRO A 149 16.16 9.15 40.83
CA PRO A 149 17.26 10.12 40.74
C PRO A 149 16.90 11.36 39.90
N PRO A 150 17.55 12.50 40.16
CA PRO A 150 17.04 13.85 39.84
C PRO A 150 17.36 14.35 38.43
N ALA A 151 16.48 15.21 37.92
CA ALA A 151 16.69 16.07 36.76
C ALA A 151 17.66 17.22 37.11
N ALA A 152 18.63 17.49 36.22
CA ALA A 152 19.48 18.68 36.28
C ALA A 152 19.35 19.47 34.97
N GLY A 153 18.74 20.65 35.09
CA GLY A 153 18.54 21.61 34.01
C GLY A 153 19.79 22.41 33.67
N GLY A 154 19.89 22.85 32.41
CA GLY A 154 20.93 23.73 31.90
C GLY A 154 20.67 25.23 32.21
N PRO A 155 21.68 26.09 32.04
CA PRO A 155 21.70 27.45 32.58
C PRO A 155 21.11 28.50 31.62
N VAL A 156 20.40 29.49 32.18
CA VAL A 156 20.14 30.78 31.52
C VAL A 156 20.62 31.89 32.44
N ARG A 157 21.67 32.60 32.00
CA ARG A 157 22.33 33.69 32.71
C ARG A 157 21.98 34.99 31.97
N GLY A 158 21.30 35.90 32.67
CA GLY A 158 20.91 37.20 32.16
C GLY A 158 22.07 38.20 32.06
N ARG A 159 21.86 39.20 31.21
CA ARG A 159 22.30 40.58 31.38
C ARG A 159 21.34 41.50 30.64
#